data_AF-A0A7C1BG53-F1
#
_entry.id   AF-A0A7C1BG53-F1
#
_cell.length_a   1.000
_cell.length_b   1.000
_cell.length_c   1.000
_cell.angle_alpha   90.00
_cell.angle_beta   90.00
_cell.angle_gamma   90.00
#
_symmetry.space_group_name_H-M   'P 1'
#
loop_
_entity.id
_entity.type
_entity.pdbx_description
1 polymer ?
#
loop_
_entity_poly.entity_id
_entity_poly.type
_entity_poly.pdbx_seq_one_letter_code
_entity_poly.pdbx_strand_id
1 'polypeptide(L)' 'MARNKPLAKKLRLVSRGKERLPVPTWVIARTMGRVRITPKRRRWWRTKIRA' A
#
# COMPACT_ATOMS: atom_id res chain seq x y z
N MET A 1 -5.00 -14.15 -18.38
CA MET A 1 -5.86 -14.14 -17.16
C MET A 1 -5.51 -12.99 -16.20
N ALA A 2 -5.64 -11.73 -16.62
CA ALA A 2 -5.42 -10.57 -15.74
C ALA A 2 -6.71 -9.80 -15.40
N ARG A 3 -7.76 -9.98 -16.20
CA ARG A 3 -9.06 -9.28 -16.08
C ARG A 3 -9.98 -9.94 -15.06
N ASN A 4 -10.21 -11.24 -15.21
CA ASN A 4 -11.09 -12.00 -14.31
C ASN A 4 -10.24 -12.65 -13.20
N LYS A 5 -10.37 -12.11 -11.98
CA LYS A 5 -9.70 -12.61 -10.78
C LYS A 5 -10.75 -13.05 -9.76
N PRO A 6 -10.52 -14.15 -9.03
CA PRO A 6 -11.41 -14.55 -7.94
C PRO A 6 -11.46 -13.45 -6.88
N LEU A 7 -12.59 -13.37 -6.15
CA LEU A 7 -12.86 -12.31 -5.18
C LEU A 7 -11.73 -12.18 -4.15
N ALA A 8 -11.26 -13.30 -3.59
CA ALA A 8 -10.17 -13.32 -2.61
C ALA A 8 -8.90 -12.65 -3.14
N LYS A 9 -8.53 -12.89 -4.40
CA LYS A 9 -7.37 -12.26 -5.03
C LYS A 9 -7.58 -10.76 -5.23
N LYS A 10 -8.79 -10.31 -5.59
CA LYS A 10 -9.11 -8.88 -5.69
C LYS A 10 -8.93 -8.17 -4.34
N LEU A 11 -9.47 -8.73 -3.26
CA LEU A 11 -9.35 -8.16 -1.91
C LEU A 11 -7.90 -8.03 -1.45
N ARG A 12 -7.09 -9.07 -1.67
CA ARG A 12 -5.63 -9.04 -1.39
C ARG A 12 -4.93 -7.94 -2.17
N LEU A 13 -5.21 -7.81 -3.47
CA LEU A 13 -4.60 -6.78 -4.30
C LEU A 13 -5.02 -5.35 -3.88
N VAL A 14 -6.29 -5.16 -3.51
CA VAL A 14 -6.80 -3.87 -3.00
C VAL A 14 -6.11 -3.51 -1.68
N SER A 15 -6.01 -4.45 -0.75
CA SER A 15 -5.29 -4.26 0.52
C SER A 15 -3.83 -3.84 0.27
N ARG A 16 -3.10 -4.57 -0.60
CA ARG A 16 -1.73 -4.21 -1.01
C ARG A 16 -1.63 -2.89 -1.79
N GLY A 17 -2.73 -2.39 -2.34
CA GLY A 17 -2.83 -1.07 -2.94
C GLY A 17 -2.90 0.03 -1.89
N LYS A 18 -3.76 -0.15 -0.88
CA LYS A 18 -3.93 0.78 0.25
C LYS A 18 -2.66 0.90 1.10
N GLU A 19 -1.98 -0.22 1.39
CA GLU A 19 -0.74 -0.23 2.20
C GLU A 19 0.43 0.57 1.58
N ARG A 20 0.42 0.78 0.25
CA ARG A 20 1.49 1.50 -0.46
C ARG A 20 1.43 3.02 -0.23
N LEU A 21 0.28 3.53 0.20
CA LEU A 21 0.02 4.97 0.28
C LEU A 21 0.97 5.66 1.28
N PRO A 22 1.29 6.94 1.07
CA PRO A 22 2.09 7.72 2.02
C PRO A 22 1.33 7.91 3.35
N VAL A 23 2.09 8.25 4.39
CA VAL A 23 1.51 8.62 5.70
C VAL A 23 0.64 9.87 5.51
N PRO A 24 -0.62 9.90 5.98
CA PRO A 24 -1.47 11.07 5.86
C PRO A 24 -0.91 12.29 6.60
N THR A 25 -1.10 13.48 6.03
CA THR A 25 -0.56 14.74 6.58
C THR A 25 -0.98 15.00 8.02
N TRP A 26 -2.24 14.70 8.37
CA TRP A 26 -2.74 14.88 9.73
C TRP A 26 -2.03 13.99 10.77
N VAL A 27 -1.54 12.81 10.37
CA VAL A 27 -0.74 11.93 11.26
C VAL A 27 0.64 12.52 11.48
N ILE A 28 1.23 13.11 10.44
CA ILE A 28 2.53 13.79 10.54
C ILE A 28 2.40 14.98 11.51
N ALA A 29 1.36 15.80 11.35
CA ALA A 29 1.09 16.93 12.25
C ALA A 29 0.87 16.46 13.69
N ARG A 30 0.02 15.44 13.90
CA ARG A 30 -0.26 14.87 15.23
C ARG A 30 0.97 14.30 15.92
N THR A 31 1.93 13.77 15.15
CA THR A 31 3.16 13.16 15.68
C THR A 31 4.34 14.14 15.71
N MET A 32 4.12 15.45 15.50
CA MET A 32 5.18 16.46 15.38
C MET A 32 6.28 16.03 14.39
N GLY A 33 5.87 15.36 13.31
CA GLY A 33 6.75 14.85 12.29
C GLY A 33 7.61 13.66 12.69
N ARG A 34 7.30 12.92 13.77
CA ARG A 34 8.02 11.67 14.09
C ARG A 34 7.72 10.55 13.09
N VAL A 35 6.49 10.47 12.60
CA VAL A 35 6.08 9.44 11.63
C VAL A 35 5.91 10.07 10.25
N ARG A 36 6.93 9.95 9.39
CA ARG A 36 6.95 10.56 8.03
C ARG A 36 6.87 9.55 6.89
N ILE A 37 7.41 8.36 7.09
CA ILE A 37 7.59 7.35 6.04
C ILE A 37 7.06 6.01 6.55
N THR A 38 6.42 5.25 5.65
CA THR A 38 6.03 3.86 5.89
C THR A 38 6.96 2.91 5.13
N PRO A 39 7.50 1.86 5.77
CA PRO A 39 8.35 0.88 5.09
C PRO A 39 7.58 0.02 4.07
N LYS A 40 6.24 0.04 4.12
CA LYS A 40 5.37 -0.69 3.18
C LYS A 40 5.26 -0.01 1.81
N ARG A 41 5.92 1.14 1.59
CA ARG A 41 6.00 1.77 0.27
C ARG A 41 6.72 0.82 -0.70
N ARG A 42 6.10 0.58 -1.85
CA ARG A 42 6.65 -0.28 -2.89
C ARG A 42 6.46 0.32 -4.27
N ARG A 43 7.40 0.06 -5.18
CA ARG A 43 7.28 0.39 -6.60
C ARG A 43 7.10 -0.90 -7.40
N TRP A 44 6.22 -0.89 -8.40
CA TRP A 44 5.85 -2.08 -9.18
C TRP A 44 7.01 -2.69 -9.98
N TRP A 45 8.05 -1.90 -10.25
CA TRP A 45 9.26 -2.31 -10.94
C TRP A 45 10.36 -2.83 -10.01
N ARG A 46 10.37 -2.45 -8.72
CA ARG A 46 11.33 -2.99 -7.73
C ARG A 46 10.82 -4.22 -7.00
N THR A 47 9.53 -4.27 -6.66
CA THR A 47 8.96 -5.34 -5.83
C THR A 47 7.62 -5.80 -6.39
N LYS A 48 7.57 -7.07 -6.79
CA LYS A 48 6.34 -7.70 -7.29
C LYS A 48 5.42 -8.11 -6.15
N ILE A 49 4.11 -8.03 -6.38
CA ILE A 49 3.11 -8.48 -5.40
C ILE A 49 2.99 -10.00 -5.53
N ARG A 50 3.15 -10.72 -4.42
CA ARG A 50 2.77 -12.13 -4.31
C ARG A 50 1.33 -12.17 -3.77
N ALA A 51 0.39 -12.69 -4.57
CA ALA A 51 -1.05 -12.68 -4.26
C ALA A 51 -1.80 -13.89 -4.80
#